data_AF-A0A271KBI8-F1
#
_entry.id   AF-A0A271KBI8-F1
#
_cell.length_a   1.000
_cell.length_b   1.000
_cell.length_c   1.000
_cell.angle_alpha   90.00
_cell.angle_beta   90.00
_cell.angle_gamma   90.00
#
_symmetry.space_group_name_H-M   'P 1'
#
loop_
_entity.id
_entity.type
_entity.pdbx_description
1 polymer ?
#
loop_
_entity_poly.entity_id
_entity_poly.type
_entity_poly.pdbx_seq_one_letter_code
_entity_poly.pdbx_strand_id
1 'polypeptide(L)' 'MEALTRSLETGQPIHFETRLRRLDGVYHWSQFRGNPARDREGRIARWYCLMTVVDDRRREEDALEPSRPSLAEANRDSQ' A
#
# COMPACT_ATOMS: atom_id res chain seq x y z
N MET A 1 -10.34 3.85 4.31
CA MET A 1 -10.55 4.60 3.05
C MET A 1 -10.29 6.10 3.19
N GLU A 2 -10.57 6.72 4.35
CA GLU A 2 -10.42 8.18 4.55
C GLU A 2 -9.01 8.75 4.34
N ALA A 3 -7.95 8.00 4.66
CA ALA A 3 -6.57 8.45 4.48
C ALA A 3 -6.19 8.62 2.99
N LEU A 4 -6.74 7.77 2.11
CA LEU A 4 -6.55 7.88 0.67
C LEU A 4 -7.28 9.12 0.13
N THR A 5 -8.54 9.31 0.52
CA THR A 5 -9.35 10.48 0.14
C THR A 5 -8.65 11.78 0.55
N ARG A 6 -8.17 11.88 1.79
CA ARG A 6 -7.42 13.05 2.27
C ARG A 6 -6.13 13.30 1.48
N SER A 7 -5.42 12.24 1.13
CA SER A 7 -4.17 12.36 0.35
C SER A 7 -4.46 12.89 -1.06
N LEU A 8 -5.57 12.43 -1.68
CA LEU A 8 -6.02 12.90 -2.99
C LEU A 8 -6.41 14.38 -2.98
N GLU A 9 -7.04 14.85 -1.89
CA GLU A 9 -7.45 16.25 -1.73
C GLU A 9 -6.29 17.20 -1.41
N THR A 10 -5.38 16.76 -0.53
CA THR A 10 -4.25 17.59 -0.05
C THR A 10 -3.02 17.51 -0.97
N GLY A 11 -2.93 16.47 -1.78
CA GLY A 11 -1.74 16.14 -2.54
C GLY A 11 -0.57 15.72 -1.65
N GLN A 12 -0.86 15.08 -0.51
CA GLN A 12 0.15 14.36 0.27
C GLN A 12 0.46 13.02 -0.41
N PRO A 13 1.73 12.58 -0.45
CA PRO A 13 2.06 11.27 -1.02
C PRO A 13 1.26 10.15 -0.37
N ILE A 14 0.77 9.24 -1.21
CA ILE A 14 0.07 8.04 -0.76
C ILE A 14 1.12 6.95 -0.54
N HIS A 15 1.11 6.31 0.63
CA HIS A 15 1.91 5.13 0.88
C HIS A 15 1.18 4.20 1.84
N PHE A 16 0.85 3.00 1.37
CA PHE A 16 0.29 1.95 2.22
C PHE A 16 0.61 0.56 1.66
N GLU A 17 0.49 -0.46 2.49
CA GLU A 17 0.53 -1.85 2.09
C GLU A 17 -0.83 -2.49 2.26
N THR A 18 -1.24 -3.33 1.32
CA THR A 18 -2.52 -4.02 1.37
C THR A 18 -2.40 -5.41 0.76
N ARG A 19 -3.30 -6.30 1.16
CA ARG A 19 -3.44 -7.61 0.52
C ARG A 19 -4.36 -7.49 -0.68
N LEU A 20 -3.85 -7.88 -1.84
CA LEU A 20 -4.62 -7.94 -3.08
C LEU A 20 -4.79 -9.40 -3.50
N ARG A 21 -5.97 -9.71 -4.03
CA ARG A 21 -6.27 -11.03 -4.59
C ARG A 21 -5.92 -11.00 -6.08
N ARG A 22 -5.00 -11.88 -6.50
CA ARG A 22 -4.73 -12.13 -7.93
C ARG A 22 -5.89 -12.86 -8.58
N LEU A 23 -5.90 -12.87 -9.90
CA LEU A 23 -6.91 -13.57 -10.70
C LEU A 23 -6.94 -15.09 -10.40
N ASP A 24 -5.79 -15.67 -10.05
CA ASP A 24 -5.64 -17.07 -9.64
C ASP A 24 -6.21 -17.37 -8.23
N GLY A 25 -6.69 -16.35 -7.52
CA GLY A 25 -7.25 -16.47 -6.18
C GLY A 25 -6.24 -16.35 -5.04
N VAL A 26 -4.94 -16.22 -5.35
CA VAL A 26 -3.89 -16.10 -4.33
C VAL A 26 -3.80 -14.66 -3.83
N TYR A 27 -3.75 -14.51 -2.50
CA TYR A 27 -3.49 -13.23 -1.87
C TYR A 27 -2.00 -12.96 -1.83
N HIS A 28 -1.62 -11.74 -2.19
CA HIS A 28 -0.25 -11.26 -2.14
C HIS A 28 -0.21 -9.91 -1.45
N TRP A 29 0.89 -9.64 -0.75
CA TRP A 29 1.16 -8.33 -0.18
C TRP A 29 1.61 -7.40 -1.30
N SER A 30 0.91 -6.28 -1.43
CA SER A 30 1.25 -5.22 -2.37
C SER A 30 1.50 -3.93 -1.63
N GLN A 31 2.59 -3.27 -1.97
CA GLN A 31 2.87 -1.92 -1.55
C GLN A 31 2.41 -0.95 -2.63
N PHE A 32 1.61 0.04 -2.22
CA PHE A 32 1.15 1.12 -3.08
C PHE A 32 1.87 2.42 -2.69
N ARG A 33 2.45 3.09 -3.68
CA ARG A 33 3.04 4.42 -3.54
C ARG A 33 2.46 5.33 -4.61
N GLY A 34 2.02 6.54 -4.24
CA GLY A 34 1.46 7.52 -5.16
C GLY A 34 2.01 8.91 -4.89
N ASN A 35 2.47 9.60 -5.93
CA ASN A 35 2.96 10.97 -5.84
C ASN A 35 2.16 11.88 -6.78
N PRO A 36 1.71 13.06 -6.32
CA PRO A 36 1.02 14.00 -7.17
C PRO A 36 2.00 14.77 -8.05
N ALA A 37 1.66 14.86 -9.33
CA ALA A 37 2.26 15.77 -10.29
C ALA A 37 1.51 17.09 -10.26
N ARG A 38 2.21 18.20 -9.98
CA ARG A 38 1.62 19.53 -9.93
C ARG A 38 1.86 20.29 -11.23
N ASP A 39 0.88 21.10 -11.63
CA ASP A 39 1.04 22.05 -12.74
C ASP A 39 1.86 23.28 -12.31
N ARG A 40 1.99 24.25 -13.23
CA ARG A 40 2.73 25.50 -12.97
C ARG A 40 2.09 26.39 -11.90
N GLU A 41 0.80 26.18 -11.60
CA GLU A 41 0.05 26.91 -10.57
C GLU A 41 -0.01 26.14 -9.25
N GLY A 42 0.71 25.01 -9.15
CA GLY A 42 0.79 24.18 -7.94
C GLY A 42 -0.42 23.26 -7.72
N ARG A 43 -1.37 23.21 -8.65
CA ARG A 43 -2.56 22.36 -8.55
C ARG A 43 -2.21 20.94 -8.96
N ILE A 44 -2.88 19.96 -8.35
CA ILE A 44 -2.66 18.55 -8.67
C ILE A 44 -3.22 18.28 -10.07
N ALA A 45 -2.33 18.07 -11.04
CA ALA A 45 -2.70 17.78 -12.42
C ALA A 45 -2.89 16.28 -12.65
N ARG A 46 -2.04 15.44 -12.03
CA ARG A 46 -2.07 13.96 -12.16
C ARG A 46 -1.49 13.28 -10.92
N TRP A 47 -1.70 11.97 -10.81
CA TRP A 47 -1.02 11.12 -9.84
C TRP A 47 -0.17 10.06 -10.55
N TYR A 48 1.06 9.89 -10.11
CA TYR A 48 1.92 8.79 -10.51
C TYR A 48 1.94 7.75 -9.41
N CYS A 49 1.38 6.58 -9.70
CA CYS A 49 1.26 5.50 -8.74
C CYS A 49 2.09 4.29 -9.17
N LEU A 50 2.72 3.65 -8.20
CA LEU A 50 3.44 2.40 -8.34
C LEU A 50 2.86 1.38 -7.37
N MET A 51 2.57 0.19 -7.89
CA MET A 51 2.19 -0.96 -7.11
C MET A 51 3.28 -2.03 -7.25
N THR A 52 3.84 -2.45 -6.12
CA THR A 52 4.91 -3.45 -6.07
C THR A 52 4.47 -4.61 -5.21
N VAL A 53 4.61 -5.84 -5.70
CA VAL A 53 4.41 -7.06 -4.89
C VAL A 53 5.60 -7.18 -3.94
N VAL A 54 5.34 -7.38 -2.64
CA VAL A 54 6.36 -7.33 -1.57
C VAL A 54 6.35 -8.56 -0.65
N ASP A 55 5.81 -9.70 -1.12
CA ASP A 55 5.80 -10.94 -0.34
C ASP A 55 7.18 -11.40 0.08
N ASP A 56 8.17 -11.36 -0.82
CA ASP A 56 9.53 -11.82 -0.52
C ASP A 56 10.20 -10.95 0.55
N ARG A 57 10.11 -9.61 0.38
CA ARG A 57 10.61 -8.66 1.39
C ARG A 57 9.97 -8.92 2.76
N ARG A 58 8.66 -9.16 2.82
CA ARG A 58 7.98 -9.47 4.09
C ARG A 58 8.45 -10.79 4.69
N ARG A 59 8.70 -11.82 3.89
CA ARG A 59 9.21 -13.11 4.40
C ARG A 59 10.61 -12.96 5.00
N GLU A 60 11.44 -12.14 4.39
CA GLU A 60 12.77 -11.81 4.92
C GLU A 60 12.67 -11.00 6.21
N GLU A 61 11.80 -9.98 6.27
CA GLU A 61 11.53 -9.19 7.48
C GLU A 61 10.99 -10.05 8.63
N ASP A 62 10.03 -10.95 8.36
CA ASP A 62 9.44 -11.87 9.36
C ASP A 62 10.48 -12.89 9.87
N ALA A 63 11.37 -13.35 8.98
CA ALA A 63 12.46 -14.26 9.35
C ALA A 63 13.53 -13.59 10.25
N LEU A 64 13.71 -12.27 10.12
CA LEU A 64 14.64 -11.48 10.93
C LEU A 64 14.04 -11.06 12.27
N GLU A 65 12.72 -10.95 12.38
CA GLU A 65 11.99 -10.58 13.61
C GLU A 65 10.83 -11.54 13.91
N PRO A 66 11.09 -12.80 14.29
CA PRO A 66 10.05 -13.82 14.53
C PRO A 66 9.11 -13.48 15.71
N SER A 67 9.50 -12.53 16.56
CA SER A 67 8.72 -12.04 17.72
C SER A 67 7.66 -11.02 17.34
N ARG A 68 7.75 -10.43 16.14
CA ARG A 68 6.74 -9.51 15.63
C ARG A 68 5.57 -10.39 15.19
N PRO A 69 4.35 -10.22 15.74
CA PRO A 69 3.24 -11.07 15.36
C PRO A 69 3.14 -11.02 13.84
N SER A 70 3.28 -12.20 13.22
CA SER A 70 3.06 -12.35 11.80
C SER A 70 1.71 -11.71 11.50
N LEU A 71 1.69 -10.60 10.78
CA LEU A 71 0.44 -9.94 10.41
C LEU A 71 -0.42 -10.82 9.48
N ALA A 72 -0.02 -12.07 9.24
CA ALA A 72 -0.88 -13.14 8.76
C ALA A 72 -2.15 -13.32 9.64
N GLU A 73 -2.10 -12.96 10.92
CA GLU A 73 -3.25 -13.07 11.84
C GLU A 73 -4.16 -11.82 11.86
N ALA A 74 -3.71 -10.66 11.36
CA ALA A 74 -4.47 -9.41 11.39
C ALA A 74 -5.53 -9.29 10.29
N ASN A 75 -6.08 -10.41 9.81
CA ASN A 75 -7.00 -10.46 8.67
C ASN A 75 -8.22 -11.39 8.92
N ARG A 76 -8.61 -11.58 10.19
CA ARG A 76 -9.86 -12.28 10.55
C ARG A 76 -11.05 -11.33 10.81
N ASP A 77 -10.81 -10.03 11.02
CA ASP A 77 -11.82 -9.06 11.47
C ASP A 77 -12.01 -7.86 10.52
N SER A 78 -12.40 -8.11 9.27
CA SER A 78 -12.91 -7.02 8.41
C SER A 78 -14.04 -7.49 7.51
N GLN A 79 -15.00 -8.21 8.10
CA GLN A 79 -16.41 -8.13 7.70
C GLN A 79 -17.16 -7.29 8.72
#